data_AF-A0A2V8S8Y2-F1
#
_entry.id   AF-A0A2V8S8Y2-F1
#
_cell.length_a   1.000
_cell.length_b   1.000
_cell.length_c   1.000
_cell.angle_alpha   90.00
_cell.angle_beta   90.00
_cell.angle_gamma   90.00
#
_symmetry.space_group_name_H-M   'P 1'
#
loop_
_entity.id
_entity.type
_entity.pdbx_description
1 polymer ?
#
loop_
_entity_poly.entity_id
_entity_poly.type
_entity_poly.pdbx_seq_one_letter_code
_entity_poly.pdbx_strand_id
1 'polypeptide(L)'
;MTRQLFAAALALAAGLALLPGAGGAREPETTLDADAPEPDAEPEPGPEVATPELPRFHVDSAPVAATGRTLEVPAGGDLQDALDRALPGDTVAVAAGATFRGPFLLRDKPDSGWIVVRTGAPDGSLPPPGTRVDPSFAGVMPKLVSGSDAVLGAAPGAHHYRFIGVEIRPEEGRFLFNLVRFGDTATSHADLPHHLVFDRCYIHGDPTLGARRGIALNARYAAVVDSYLSDFKEAGADSQAIAVWNGPGPFAIEGNYLEGAGENLIFGGGDPALRGLVPSDIEIRRNRFTKPLSWRVGDPAYAGTPWTIKNLLELKNARRVLIDGNLFDHNWPGAQNGYAILFTVRNQGGRAPWSVVRDVTFVNNVVRSVASGINILGRDDNHRSRVTRRILIRNNLFDDVGGAWGDGRLFQLLDGTRSVVIEHNTALQTGSILLGGEGAPHLGFVLRDNIAPHNDYGIIGSGTGMGTPSLVRYFPGAEVRGNVIAGGDAALYPSGNFFPRSLDAIGFTDRAAGDYRLAASSPYRGAATDGRDPGADFGAISVARAPAPGARVGAPRGSSGAVKGPDRPLGGAADHRVDDRAAAIEQRRVHE
;
A
#
# COMPACT_ATOMS: atom_id res chain seq x y z
N MET A 1 12.74 -41.52 28.79
CA MET A 1 13.43 -41.67 27.48
C MET A 1 13.14 -40.44 26.63
N THR A 2 13.98 -40.15 25.65
CA THR A 2 14.44 -38.76 25.46
C THR A 2 14.38 -38.29 24.00
N ARG A 3 13.91 -37.04 23.80
CA ARG A 3 14.12 -36.15 22.64
C ARG A 3 14.58 -36.80 21.31
N GLN A 4 13.65 -37.02 20.38
CA GLN A 4 13.86 -36.87 18.93
C GLN A 4 12.51 -37.00 18.20
N LEU A 5 12.01 -35.89 17.61
CA LEU A 5 11.00 -35.78 16.52
C LEU A 5 10.44 -34.34 16.40
N PHE A 6 11.33 -33.33 16.31
CA PHE A 6 10.94 -31.92 16.06
C PHE A 6 12.10 -31.15 15.41
N ALA A 7 12.50 -31.54 14.19
CA ALA A 7 13.57 -30.89 13.41
C ALA A 7 13.54 -31.28 11.91
N ALA A 8 12.50 -30.93 11.15
CA ALA A 8 12.39 -31.27 9.72
C ALA A 8 11.43 -30.37 8.91
N ALA A 9 11.51 -29.03 9.02
CA ALA A 9 10.62 -28.13 8.26
C ALA A 9 11.17 -26.71 7.97
N LEU A 10 12.50 -26.49 7.94
CA LEU A 10 13.06 -25.14 7.75
C LEU A 10 14.43 -25.08 7.05
N ALA A 11 14.54 -25.64 5.84
CA ALA A 11 15.72 -25.43 4.96
C ALA A 11 15.47 -25.88 3.50
N LEU A 12 14.84 -25.04 2.65
CA LEU A 12 14.82 -25.28 1.19
C LEU A 12 14.50 -24.02 0.36
N ALA A 13 15.32 -22.98 0.51
CA ALA A 13 15.21 -21.73 -0.27
C ALA A 13 16.57 -21.09 -0.62
N ALA A 14 17.63 -21.88 -0.75
CA ALA A 14 18.94 -21.43 -1.25
C ALA A 14 19.71 -22.61 -1.85
N GLY A 15 20.24 -22.46 -3.07
CA GLY A 15 21.16 -23.45 -3.65
C GLY A 15 20.94 -23.77 -5.13
N LEU A 16 21.38 -22.87 -6.02
CA LEU A 16 21.84 -23.29 -7.36
C LEU A 16 23.21 -22.64 -7.61
N ALA A 17 24.27 -23.44 -7.48
CA ALA A 17 25.64 -23.00 -7.68
C ALA A 17 26.06 -23.19 -9.14
N LEU A 18 26.68 -22.17 -9.73
CA LEU A 18 27.40 -22.28 -11.00
C LEU A 18 28.90 -22.47 -10.72
N LEU A 19 29.55 -23.30 -11.54
CA LEU A 19 30.96 -23.67 -11.40
C LEU A 19 31.90 -22.54 -11.84
N PRO A 20 33.14 -22.48 -11.32
CA PRO A 20 34.01 -21.31 -11.47
C PRO A 20 34.70 -21.23 -12.84
N GLY A 21 34.64 -20.05 -13.45
CA GLY A 21 35.60 -19.60 -14.47
C GLY A 21 36.80 -18.91 -13.80
N ALA A 22 38.01 -19.16 -14.28
CA ALA A 22 39.25 -18.66 -13.68
C ALA A 22 39.83 -17.45 -14.44
N GLY A 23 40.47 -16.53 -13.70
CA GLY A 23 41.33 -15.48 -14.24
C GLY A 23 40.73 -14.06 -14.20
N GLY A 24 41.30 -13.21 -13.34
CA GLY A 24 40.98 -11.78 -13.22
C GLY A 24 41.91 -11.14 -12.19
N ALA A 25 42.44 -9.95 -12.49
CA ALA A 25 43.48 -9.33 -11.66
C ALA A 25 42.96 -8.81 -10.31
N ARG A 26 43.86 -8.70 -9.33
CA ARG A 26 43.64 -7.84 -8.15
C ARG A 26 43.80 -6.38 -8.56
N GLU A 27 42.78 -5.58 -8.34
CA GLU A 27 42.91 -4.12 -8.17
C GLU A 27 42.84 -3.78 -6.67
N PRO A 28 43.42 -2.65 -6.23
CA PRO A 28 43.64 -2.39 -4.80
C PRO A 28 42.37 -1.97 -4.05
N GLU A 29 42.26 -2.41 -2.80
CA GLU A 29 41.26 -1.91 -1.86
C GLU A 29 41.53 -0.44 -1.52
N THR A 30 40.68 0.46 -2.02
CA THR A 30 40.61 1.84 -1.53
C THR A 30 39.89 1.84 -0.18
N THR A 31 40.63 2.08 0.90
CA THR A 31 40.08 2.29 2.23
C THR A 31 39.25 3.57 2.24
N LEU A 32 37.93 3.46 2.12
CA LEU A 32 37.00 4.57 2.29
C LEU A 32 36.88 4.92 3.78
N ASP A 33 37.00 6.21 4.09
CA ASP A 33 37.08 6.70 5.46
C ASP A 33 35.85 6.33 6.31
N ALA A 34 36.11 5.73 7.47
CA ALA A 34 35.09 5.22 8.39
C ALA A 34 34.47 6.29 9.31
N ASP A 35 34.59 7.58 8.95
CA ASP A 35 34.38 8.73 9.87
C ASP A 35 33.37 9.76 9.33
N ALA A 36 32.35 9.27 8.60
CA ALA A 36 31.14 10.05 8.33
C ALA A 36 30.17 9.90 9.51
N PRO A 37 29.70 10.98 10.16
CA PRO A 37 28.83 10.87 11.34
C PRO A 37 27.52 10.13 11.01
N GLU A 38 27.07 9.25 11.91
CA GLU A 38 25.76 8.61 11.77
C GLU A 38 24.67 9.71 11.71
N PRO A 39 23.73 9.66 10.74
CA PRO A 39 22.57 10.52 10.77
C PRO A 39 21.68 10.12 11.94
N ASP A 40 21.72 10.95 13.00
CA ASP A 40 20.98 10.91 14.26
C ASP A 40 20.36 9.56 14.65
N ALA A 41 20.95 8.94 15.68
CA ALA A 41 20.22 8.01 16.52
C ALA A 41 19.08 8.76 17.24
N GLU A 42 17.90 8.83 16.59
CA GLU A 42 16.65 9.28 17.22
C GLU A 42 16.57 8.66 18.63
N PRO A 43 16.43 9.45 19.72
CA PRO A 43 16.46 8.91 21.07
C PRO A 43 15.36 7.86 21.23
N GLU A 44 15.73 6.68 21.74
CA GLU A 44 14.79 5.56 21.95
C GLU A 44 13.60 6.03 22.79
N PRO A 45 12.38 6.08 22.23
CA PRO A 45 11.20 6.45 23.01
C PRO A 45 10.92 5.39 24.07
N GLY A 46 10.34 5.81 25.19
CA GLY A 46 9.95 4.91 26.28
C GLY A 46 8.93 3.84 25.85
N PRO A 47 8.53 2.92 26.75
CA PRO A 47 7.63 1.79 26.46
C PRO A 47 6.16 2.18 26.16
N GLU A 48 5.91 3.43 25.79
CA GLU A 48 4.59 4.00 25.53
C GLU A 48 4.04 3.57 24.16
N VAL A 49 2.72 3.39 24.07
CA VAL A 49 2.04 2.93 22.86
C VAL A 49 1.83 4.10 21.89
N ALA A 50 2.87 4.44 21.13
CA ALA A 50 2.80 5.49 20.11
C ALA A 50 1.96 5.05 18.90
N THR A 51 0.90 5.80 18.61
CA THR A 51 0.05 5.68 17.42
C THR A 51 0.85 5.92 16.12
N PRO A 52 0.53 5.25 14.99
CA PRO A 52 1.12 5.57 13.69
C PRO A 52 0.87 7.02 13.25
N GLU A 53 1.87 7.62 12.60
CA GLU A 53 1.67 8.85 11.84
C GLU A 53 1.01 8.55 10.48
N LEU A 54 -0.07 9.25 10.15
CA LEU A 54 -0.73 9.17 8.83
C LEU A 54 0.10 9.90 7.74
N PRO A 55 -0.16 9.65 6.44
CA PRO A 55 0.39 10.47 5.36
C PRO A 55 0.25 11.98 5.64
N ARG A 56 1.34 12.72 5.43
CA ARG A 56 1.40 14.20 5.53
C ARG A 56 1.14 14.87 4.18
N PHE A 57 1.34 14.12 3.10
CA PHE A 57 1.21 14.57 1.72
C PHE A 57 0.34 13.57 0.96
N HIS A 58 -0.44 14.08 0.02
CA HIS A 58 -1.39 13.31 -0.77
C HIS A 58 -1.14 13.60 -2.25
N VAL A 59 -1.50 12.66 -3.11
CA VAL A 59 -1.55 12.91 -4.56
C VAL A 59 -2.95 13.39 -4.91
N ASP A 60 -3.05 14.57 -5.52
CA ASP A 60 -4.29 15.05 -6.10
C ASP A 60 -4.54 14.27 -7.41
N SER A 61 -5.49 13.34 -7.32
CA SER A 61 -5.95 12.51 -8.44
C SER A 61 -7.16 13.10 -9.16
N ALA A 62 -7.63 14.29 -8.78
CA ALA A 62 -8.83 14.90 -9.38
C ALA A 62 -8.71 15.08 -10.90
N PRO A 63 -9.81 15.05 -11.68
CA PRO A 63 -9.77 15.28 -13.12
C PRO A 63 -9.21 16.67 -13.45
N VAL A 64 -8.15 16.72 -14.26
CA VAL A 64 -7.52 17.96 -14.69
C VAL A 64 -8.19 18.45 -15.97
N ALA A 65 -8.59 19.72 -15.99
CA ALA A 65 -9.12 20.37 -17.20
C ALA A 65 -7.97 20.67 -18.19
N ALA A 66 -8.15 20.33 -19.46
CA ALA A 66 -7.25 20.74 -20.53
C ALA A 66 -7.31 22.26 -20.72
N THR A 67 -6.14 22.90 -20.80
CA THR A 67 -6.00 24.37 -20.95
C THR A 67 -5.24 24.78 -22.21
N GLY A 68 -4.55 23.82 -22.83
CA GLY A 68 -3.82 23.98 -24.09
C GLY A 68 -4.60 23.44 -25.30
N ARG A 69 -3.86 22.83 -26.22
CA ARG A 69 -4.34 22.34 -27.52
C ARG A 69 -4.70 20.86 -27.44
N THR A 70 -5.53 20.38 -28.36
CA THR A 70 -5.64 18.93 -28.62
C THR A 70 -4.70 18.53 -29.75
N LEU A 71 -3.86 17.53 -29.50
CA LEU A 71 -2.98 16.87 -30.45
C LEU A 71 -3.60 15.52 -30.80
N GLU A 72 -4.32 15.48 -31.91
CA GLU A 72 -4.95 14.25 -32.43
C GLU A 72 -3.89 13.30 -33.00
N VAL A 73 -3.88 12.06 -32.53
CA VAL A 73 -3.00 10.98 -32.99
C VAL A 73 -3.87 9.89 -33.65
N PRO A 74 -4.08 9.95 -34.97
CA PRO A 74 -4.92 9.00 -35.69
C PRO A 74 -4.30 7.60 -35.72
N ALA A 75 -5.09 6.59 -36.09
CA ALA A 75 -4.58 5.23 -36.29
C ALA A 75 -3.46 5.22 -37.35
N GLY A 76 -2.28 4.70 -37.00
CA GLY A 76 -1.08 4.76 -37.85
C GLY A 76 -0.29 6.09 -37.78
N GLY A 77 -0.72 7.05 -36.95
CA GLY A 77 0.05 8.25 -36.62
C GLY A 77 1.17 8.01 -35.60
N ASP A 78 2.08 8.96 -35.49
CA ASP A 78 3.22 8.89 -34.57
C ASP A 78 2.86 9.45 -33.19
N LEU A 79 2.81 8.56 -32.19
CA LEU A 79 2.56 8.94 -30.80
C LEU A 79 3.80 9.53 -30.11
N GLN A 80 5.02 9.16 -30.52
CA GLN A 80 6.22 9.72 -29.90
C GLN A 80 6.45 11.16 -30.34
N ASP A 81 6.20 11.49 -31.62
CA ASP A 81 6.19 12.89 -32.09
C ASP A 81 5.15 13.72 -31.32
N ALA A 82 3.95 13.17 -31.10
CA ALA A 82 2.90 13.84 -30.32
C ALA A 82 3.31 14.06 -28.84
N LEU A 83 3.92 13.07 -28.19
CA LEU A 83 4.48 13.20 -26.84
C LEU A 83 5.64 14.21 -26.77
N ASP A 84 6.52 14.22 -27.77
CA ASP A 84 7.67 15.12 -27.83
C ASP A 84 7.23 16.58 -28.08
N ARG A 85 6.19 16.80 -28.89
CA ARG A 85 5.62 18.12 -29.22
C ARG A 85 4.58 18.65 -28.23
N ALA A 86 4.03 17.81 -27.35
CA ALA A 86 3.08 18.22 -26.32
C ALA A 86 3.69 19.25 -25.36
N LEU A 87 2.93 20.28 -25.03
CA LEU A 87 3.28 21.33 -24.08
C LEU A 87 2.37 21.24 -22.84
N PRO A 88 2.79 21.81 -21.69
CA PRO A 88 1.96 21.91 -20.50
C PRO A 88 0.53 22.42 -20.79
N GLY A 89 -0.47 21.67 -20.36
CA GLY A 89 -1.89 21.94 -20.60
C GLY A 89 -2.48 21.30 -21.87
N ASP A 90 -1.65 20.82 -22.80
CA ASP A 90 -2.13 20.11 -24.00
C ASP A 90 -2.76 18.74 -23.64
N THR A 91 -3.69 18.30 -24.50
CA THR A 91 -4.22 16.94 -24.52
C THR A 91 -3.70 16.20 -25.75
N VAL A 92 -3.10 15.03 -25.56
CA VAL A 92 -2.78 14.09 -26.65
C VAL A 92 -3.95 13.12 -26.75
N ALA A 93 -4.78 13.29 -27.78
CA ALA A 93 -5.97 12.47 -28.04
C ALA A 93 -5.60 11.34 -29.00
N VAL A 94 -5.57 10.11 -28.50
CA VAL A 94 -5.02 8.95 -29.21
C VAL A 94 -6.16 8.04 -29.70
N ALA A 95 -6.15 7.68 -30.99
CA ALA A 95 -7.27 7.01 -31.64
C ALA A 95 -7.74 5.73 -30.92
N ALA A 96 -9.00 5.75 -30.48
CA ALA A 96 -9.63 4.66 -29.73
C ALA A 96 -9.54 3.31 -30.46
N GLY A 97 -9.23 2.24 -29.72
CA GLY A 97 -9.09 0.88 -30.23
C GLY A 97 -7.82 0.60 -31.05
N ALA A 98 -7.15 1.63 -31.60
CA ALA A 98 -5.97 1.49 -32.46
C ALA A 98 -4.70 1.14 -31.68
N THR A 99 -3.76 0.46 -32.35
CA THR A 99 -2.50 -0.02 -31.77
C THR A 99 -1.33 0.87 -32.17
N PHE A 100 -0.58 1.34 -31.18
CA PHE A 100 0.63 2.16 -31.32
C PHE A 100 1.81 1.37 -30.75
N ARG A 101 2.85 1.16 -31.57
CA ARG A 101 4.04 0.38 -31.20
C ARG A 101 5.14 1.32 -30.70
N GLY A 102 5.61 1.07 -29.48
CA GLY A 102 6.72 1.77 -28.84
C GLY A 102 8.05 1.02 -29.02
N PRO A 103 8.98 1.11 -28.04
CA PRO A 103 8.83 1.73 -26.72
C PRO A 103 8.62 3.25 -26.79
N PHE A 104 7.83 3.80 -25.86
CA PHE A 104 7.54 5.23 -25.75
C PHE A 104 8.30 5.86 -24.57
N LEU A 105 8.76 7.09 -24.74
CA LEU A 105 9.56 7.82 -23.76
C LEU A 105 8.94 9.16 -23.39
N LEU A 106 8.59 9.32 -22.11
CA LEU A 106 8.14 10.61 -21.57
C LEU A 106 9.33 11.54 -21.39
N ARG A 107 9.20 12.78 -21.89
CA ARG A 107 10.26 13.79 -21.83
C ARG A 107 10.11 14.69 -20.61
N ASP A 108 11.22 15.27 -20.19
CA ASP A 108 11.19 16.51 -19.41
C ASP A 108 10.56 17.66 -20.23
N LYS A 109 9.94 18.62 -19.54
CA LYS A 109 9.13 19.69 -20.14
C LYS A 109 9.29 20.99 -19.33
N PRO A 110 9.20 22.18 -19.95
CA PRO A 110 9.06 23.41 -19.18
C PRO A 110 7.77 23.40 -18.35
N ASP A 111 7.73 24.20 -17.28
CA ASP A 111 6.55 24.48 -16.44
C ASP A 111 5.84 23.26 -15.80
N SER A 112 4.79 23.50 -15.02
CA SER A 112 4.10 22.49 -14.19
C SER A 112 2.66 22.16 -14.63
N GLY A 113 2.27 22.53 -15.84
CA GLY A 113 0.96 22.18 -16.40
C GLY A 113 0.90 20.74 -16.89
N TRP A 114 -0.22 20.06 -16.65
CA TRP A 114 -0.41 18.65 -17.03
C TRP A 114 -0.51 18.44 -18.54
N ILE A 115 0.16 17.42 -19.06
CA ILE A 115 -0.08 16.82 -20.37
C ILE A 115 -1.02 15.63 -20.18
N VAL A 116 -2.19 15.68 -20.81
CA VAL A 116 -3.22 14.62 -20.69
C VAL A 116 -3.16 13.72 -21.92
N VAL A 117 -2.65 12.50 -21.77
CA VAL A 117 -2.64 11.47 -22.81
C VAL A 117 -3.87 10.59 -22.64
N ARG A 118 -4.79 10.58 -23.61
CA ARG A 118 -6.08 9.90 -23.43
C ARG A 118 -6.57 9.20 -24.69
N THR A 119 -7.53 8.29 -24.52
CA THR A 119 -8.38 7.85 -25.64
C THR A 119 -9.11 9.04 -26.28
N GLY A 120 -9.15 9.07 -27.62
CA GLY A 120 -10.03 9.95 -28.41
C GLY A 120 -11.51 9.54 -28.38
N ALA A 121 -11.88 8.48 -27.66
CA ALA A 121 -13.28 8.15 -27.40
C ALA A 121 -13.96 9.23 -26.53
N PRO A 122 -15.28 9.47 -26.70
CA PRO A 122 -16.06 10.35 -25.82
C PRO A 122 -15.99 9.92 -24.35
N ASP A 123 -16.08 10.88 -23.42
CA ASP A 123 -15.97 10.61 -21.97
C ASP A 123 -16.99 9.57 -21.47
N GLY A 124 -18.21 9.57 -22.03
CA GLY A 124 -19.25 8.59 -21.70
C GLY A 124 -19.01 7.17 -22.22
N SER A 125 -17.91 6.93 -22.95
CA SER A 125 -17.45 5.58 -23.31
C SER A 125 -16.55 4.96 -22.23
N LEU A 126 -16.14 5.72 -21.22
CA LEU A 126 -15.42 5.24 -20.04
C LEU A 126 -16.33 5.31 -18.80
N PRO A 127 -16.02 4.57 -17.71
CA PRO A 127 -16.67 4.81 -16.43
C PRO A 127 -16.30 6.21 -15.90
N PRO A 128 -17.18 6.84 -15.09
CA PRO A 128 -16.89 8.15 -14.51
C PRO A 128 -15.73 8.08 -13.51
N PRO A 129 -15.00 9.18 -13.27
CA PRO A 129 -13.96 9.24 -12.24
C PRO A 129 -14.49 8.82 -10.86
N GLY A 130 -13.72 8.01 -10.12
CA GLY A 130 -14.16 7.32 -8.90
C GLY A 130 -14.77 5.93 -9.15
N THR A 131 -14.83 5.48 -10.40
CA THR A 131 -15.30 4.16 -10.82
C THR A 131 -14.27 3.46 -11.70
N ARG A 132 -13.81 2.30 -11.22
CA ARG A 132 -12.78 1.48 -11.88
C ARG A 132 -13.20 0.94 -13.25
N VAL A 133 -12.27 0.89 -14.21
CA VAL A 133 -12.42 0.11 -15.46
C VAL A 133 -12.27 -1.40 -15.24
N ASP A 134 -12.70 -2.16 -16.25
CA ASP A 134 -12.43 -3.58 -16.43
C ASP A 134 -12.09 -3.85 -17.92
N PRO A 135 -11.64 -5.06 -18.31
CA PRO A 135 -11.22 -5.36 -19.67
C PRO A 135 -12.29 -5.16 -20.77
N SER A 136 -13.57 -5.05 -20.44
CA SER A 136 -14.61 -4.76 -21.45
C SER A 136 -14.44 -3.38 -22.10
N PHE A 137 -13.79 -2.43 -21.43
CA PHE A 137 -13.49 -1.10 -21.96
C PHE A 137 -12.31 -1.09 -22.96
N ALA A 138 -11.55 -2.18 -23.11
CA ALA A 138 -10.41 -2.28 -24.03
C ALA A 138 -10.76 -1.98 -25.50
N GLY A 139 -12.03 -2.15 -25.90
CA GLY A 139 -12.52 -1.79 -27.24
C GLY A 139 -12.48 -0.28 -27.54
N VAL A 140 -12.51 0.58 -26.52
CA VAL A 140 -12.45 2.05 -26.67
C VAL A 140 -11.12 2.66 -26.20
N MET A 141 -10.15 1.83 -25.78
CA MET A 141 -8.82 2.27 -25.40
C MET A 141 -7.83 2.15 -26.58
N PRO A 142 -6.96 3.15 -26.83
CA PRO A 142 -5.77 2.97 -27.65
C PRO A 142 -4.81 1.99 -26.96
N LYS A 143 -4.15 1.14 -27.75
CA LYS A 143 -3.25 0.09 -27.27
C LYS A 143 -1.81 0.53 -27.44
N LEU A 144 -1.13 0.82 -26.35
CA LEU A 144 0.32 1.02 -26.33
C LEU A 144 0.98 -0.34 -26.15
N VAL A 145 1.82 -0.73 -27.10
CA VAL A 145 2.47 -2.05 -27.11
C VAL A 145 3.97 -1.94 -27.37
N SER A 146 4.76 -2.90 -26.89
CA SER A 146 6.17 -3.04 -27.25
C SER A 146 6.57 -4.50 -27.39
N GLY A 147 7.51 -4.77 -28.31
CA GLY A 147 8.13 -6.09 -28.49
C GLY A 147 9.39 -6.30 -27.63
N SER A 148 9.93 -5.22 -27.04
CA SER A 148 11.11 -5.22 -26.16
C SER A 148 11.00 -4.18 -25.03
N ASP A 149 11.97 -4.19 -24.12
CA ASP A 149 12.18 -3.17 -23.09
C ASP A 149 10.95 -2.95 -22.18
N ALA A 150 10.41 -1.73 -22.15
CA ALA A 150 9.16 -1.37 -21.50
C ALA A 150 8.32 -0.53 -22.46
N VAL A 151 7.00 -0.63 -22.38
CA VAL A 151 6.06 0.11 -23.24
C VAL A 151 6.16 1.62 -22.98
N LEU A 152 6.28 2.03 -21.71
CA LEU A 152 6.52 3.41 -21.30
C LEU A 152 7.77 3.51 -20.40
N GLY A 153 8.73 4.33 -20.82
CA GLY A 153 9.81 4.83 -19.99
C GLY A 153 9.65 6.33 -19.69
N ALA A 154 10.40 6.81 -18.69
CA ALA A 154 10.52 8.25 -18.41
C ALA A 154 12.00 8.67 -18.51
N ALA A 155 12.25 9.81 -19.16
CA ALA A 155 13.54 10.49 -19.09
C ALA A 155 13.79 11.03 -17.67
N PRO A 156 15.05 11.32 -17.28
CA PRO A 156 15.34 12.01 -16.03
C PRO A 156 14.50 13.29 -15.88
N GLY A 157 13.91 13.49 -14.71
CA GLY A 157 13.06 14.65 -14.39
C GLY A 157 11.64 14.64 -14.98
N ALA A 158 11.36 13.81 -16.00
CA ALA A 158 10.12 13.87 -16.78
C ALA A 158 8.84 13.87 -15.93
N HIS A 159 7.93 14.82 -16.21
CA HIS A 159 6.86 15.13 -15.26
C HIS A 159 5.55 15.66 -15.83
N HIS A 160 4.52 15.62 -14.97
CA HIS A 160 3.17 16.15 -15.21
C HIS A 160 2.42 15.45 -16.36
N TYR A 161 2.52 14.11 -16.44
CA TYR A 161 1.78 13.30 -17.42
C TYR A 161 0.62 12.56 -16.74
N ARG A 162 -0.58 12.68 -17.32
CA ARG A 162 -1.77 11.90 -16.92
C ARG A 162 -2.28 11.04 -18.08
N PHE A 163 -2.34 9.73 -17.88
CA PHE A 163 -2.92 8.76 -18.81
C PHE A 163 -4.38 8.49 -18.44
N ILE A 164 -5.31 8.61 -19.40
CA ILE A 164 -6.74 8.37 -19.18
C ILE A 164 -7.32 7.40 -20.21
N GLY A 165 -7.78 6.24 -19.77
CA GLY A 165 -8.46 5.26 -20.65
C GLY A 165 -7.55 4.67 -21.72
N VAL A 166 -6.36 4.20 -21.33
CA VAL A 166 -5.33 3.65 -22.23
C VAL A 166 -5.06 2.18 -21.87
N GLU A 167 -4.90 1.33 -22.90
CA GLU A 167 -4.49 -0.07 -22.78
C GLU A 167 -2.95 -0.13 -22.93
N ILE A 168 -2.25 -0.76 -21.98
CA ILE A 168 -0.77 -0.85 -21.97
C ILE A 168 -0.38 -2.30 -21.73
N ARG A 169 0.27 -2.92 -22.72
CA ARG A 169 0.49 -4.38 -22.75
C ARG A 169 1.73 -4.76 -23.56
N PRO A 170 2.28 -5.98 -23.43
CA PRO A 170 3.25 -6.45 -24.41
C PRO A 170 2.57 -6.65 -25.79
N GLU A 171 3.38 -6.68 -26.84
CA GLU A 171 2.95 -7.31 -28.10
C GLU A 171 2.48 -8.75 -27.85
N GLU A 172 1.53 -9.23 -28.66
CA GLU A 172 0.96 -10.56 -28.54
C GLU A 172 2.02 -11.67 -28.63
N GLY A 173 2.03 -12.60 -27.68
CA GLY A 173 3.04 -13.64 -27.59
C GLY A 173 4.41 -13.14 -27.12
N ARG A 174 4.51 -11.96 -26.48
CA ARG A 174 5.73 -11.44 -25.85
C ARG A 174 5.61 -11.36 -24.33
N PHE A 175 6.71 -11.70 -23.67
CA PHE A 175 6.92 -11.43 -22.25
C PHE A 175 7.80 -10.19 -22.11
N LEU A 176 7.48 -9.29 -21.18
CA LEU A 176 8.29 -8.10 -20.85
C LEU A 176 8.62 -8.04 -19.35
N PHE A 177 9.78 -7.48 -19.01
CA PHE A 177 10.21 -7.33 -17.61
C PHE A 177 9.53 -6.14 -16.89
N ASN A 178 9.07 -5.13 -17.62
CA ASN A 178 8.19 -4.07 -17.13
C ASN A 178 7.29 -3.63 -18.30
N LEU A 179 6.06 -3.20 -18.05
CA LEU A 179 5.27 -2.47 -19.04
C LEU A 179 5.51 -0.96 -18.90
N VAL A 180 5.62 -0.48 -17.67
CA VAL A 180 5.97 0.90 -17.33
C VAL A 180 7.19 0.90 -16.42
N ARG A 181 8.23 1.66 -16.78
CA ARG A 181 9.50 1.73 -16.03
C ARG A 181 9.90 3.18 -15.75
N PHE A 182 9.77 3.60 -14.50
CA PHE A 182 10.16 4.94 -14.04
C PHE A 182 11.25 4.87 -12.97
N GLY A 183 12.20 5.82 -13.04
CA GLY A 183 13.10 6.25 -11.96
C GLY A 183 13.97 5.21 -11.26
N ASP A 184 14.08 3.97 -11.75
CA ASP A 184 14.75 2.89 -11.03
C ASP A 184 16.29 3.02 -10.98
N THR A 185 16.87 3.74 -11.94
CA THR A 185 18.32 4.05 -12.00
C THR A 185 18.64 5.50 -11.61
N ALA A 186 17.66 6.29 -11.19
CA ALA A 186 17.88 7.69 -10.79
C ALA A 186 18.72 7.75 -9.50
N THR A 187 19.76 8.56 -9.47
CA THR A 187 20.67 8.73 -8.31
C THR A 187 20.50 10.06 -7.59
N SER A 188 19.76 11.02 -8.17
CA SER A 188 19.40 12.28 -7.53
C SER A 188 17.89 12.53 -7.49
N HIS A 189 17.47 13.49 -6.66
CA HIS A 189 16.08 13.94 -6.63
C HIS A 189 15.67 14.75 -7.87
N ALA A 190 16.61 15.27 -8.66
CA ALA A 190 16.29 15.94 -9.93
C ALA A 190 15.93 14.91 -11.01
N ASP A 191 16.68 13.81 -11.09
CA ASP A 191 16.48 12.76 -12.11
C ASP A 191 15.21 11.94 -11.89
N LEU A 192 14.68 11.89 -10.65
CA LEU A 192 13.44 11.16 -10.34
C LEU A 192 12.23 11.84 -11.00
N PRO A 193 11.50 11.15 -11.89
CA PRO A 193 10.31 11.70 -12.54
C PRO A 193 9.16 11.86 -11.52
N HIS A 194 8.17 12.71 -11.83
CA HIS A 194 7.14 13.08 -10.86
C HIS A 194 5.85 13.60 -11.49
N HIS A 195 4.76 13.62 -10.72
CA HIS A 195 3.44 14.03 -11.21
C HIS A 195 3.04 13.13 -12.39
N LEU A 196 3.01 11.82 -12.13
CA LEU A 196 2.66 10.77 -13.08
C LEU A 196 1.38 10.08 -12.61
N VAL A 197 0.33 10.09 -13.42
CA VAL A 197 -0.98 9.53 -13.05
C VAL A 197 -1.49 8.58 -14.12
N PHE A 198 -1.88 7.37 -13.72
CA PHE A 198 -2.70 6.47 -14.53
C PHE A 198 -4.13 6.48 -13.97
N ASP A 199 -5.09 6.85 -14.81
CA ASP A 199 -6.50 7.03 -14.48
C ASP A 199 -7.34 6.16 -15.43
N ARG A 200 -8.11 5.21 -14.88
CA ARG A 200 -8.97 4.29 -15.66
C ARG A 200 -8.23 3.59 -16.82
N CYS A 201 -6.97 3.20 -16.59
CA CYS A 201 -6.16 2.47 -17.56
C CYS A 201 -6.30 0.95 -17.39
N TYR A 202 -6.05 0.19 -18.48
CA TYR A 202 -5.95 -1.26 -18.45
C TYR A 202 -4.51 -1.67 -18.77
N ILE A 203 -3.76 -2.17 -17.78
CA ILE A 203 -2.32 -2.39 -17.89
C ILE A 203 -2.05 -3.86 -17.58
N HIS A 204 -1.71 -4.69 -18.58
CA HIS A 204 -1.72 -6.15 -18.39
C HIS A 204 -0.60 -6.88 -19.13
N GLY A 205 -0.14 -7.99 -18.54
CA GLY A 205 0.78 -8.93 -19.20
C GLY A 205 0.15 -9.69 -20.38
N ASP A 206 0.92 -10.51 -21.06
CA ASP A 206 0.35 -11.45 -22.05
C ASP A 206 -0.52 -12.49 -21.31
N PRO A 207 -1.73 -12.83 -21.79
CA PRO A 207 -2.62 -13.75 -21.08
C PRO A 207 -2.05 -15.16 -20.93
N THR A 208 -1.09 -15.57 -21.76
CA THR A 208 -0.40 -16.87 -21.65
C THR A 208 0.93 -16.72 -20.91
N LEU A 209 1.80 -15.84 -21.38
CA LEU A 209 3.20 -15.72 -20.90
C LEU A 209 3.34 -14.84 -19.65
N GLY A 210 2.42 -13.89 -19.46
CA GLY A 210 2.50 -12.85 -18.44
C GLY A 210 3.43 -11.68 -18.80
N ALA A 211 3.75 -10.90 -17.78
CA ALA A 211 4.88 -9.97 -17.75
C ALA A 211 5.42 -9.94 -16.31
N ARG A 212 6.72 -9.69 -16.11
CA ARG A 212 7.27 -9.62 -14.73
C ARG A 212 6.65 -8.48 -13.95
N ARG A 213 6.44 -7.32 -14.59
CA ARG A 213 5.97 -6.13 -13.89
C ARG A 213 5.01 -5.27 -14.70
N GLY A 214 3.94 -4.80 -14.08
CA GLY A 214 3.10 -3.75 -14.62
C GLY A 214 3.84 -2.43 -14.58
N ILE A 215 4.03 -1.90 -13.37
CA ILE A 215 4.62 -0.58 -13.14
C ILE A 215 5.74 -0.64 -12.11
N ALA A 216 6.97 -0.31 -12.53
CA ALA A 216 8.02 0.13 -11.62
C ALA A 216 7.85 1.63 -11.35
N LEU A 217 7.07 1.98 -10.32
CA LEU A 217 6.54 3.34 -10.08
C LEU A 217 7.51 4.19 -9.23
N ASN A 218 8.80 4.20 -9.57
CA ASN A 218 9.77 5.00 -8.80
C ASN A 218 9.69 6.47 -9.22
N ALA A 219 8.93 7.25 -8.46
CA ALA A 219 8.65 8.66 -8.73
C ALA A 219 8.59 9.49 -7.43
N ARG A 220 8.70 10.82 -7.53
CA ARG A 220 8.51 11.74 -6.37
C ARG A 220 7.07 12.12 -6.06
N TYR A 221 6.13 11.71 -6.91
CA TYR A 221 4.70 11.97 -6.80
C TYR A 221 4.03 11.15 -7.88
N ALA A 222 3.23 10.13 -7.54
CA ALA A 222 2.55 9.34 -8.56
C ALA A 222 1.27 8.67 -8.05
N ALA A 223 0.32 8.45 -8.96
CA ALA A 223 -0.89 7.71 -8.66
C ALA A 223 -1.26 6.69 -9.74
N VAL A 224 -1.93 5.64 -9.29
CA VAL A 224 -2.64 4.67 -10.12
C VAL A 224 -4.06 4.63 -9.54
N VAL A 225 -5.03 5.13 -10.29
CA VAL A 225 -6.41 5.28 -9.83
C VAL A 225 -7.39 4.63 -10.80
N ASP A 226 -8.44 4.01 -10.24
CA ASP A 226 -9.56 3.42 -10.99
C ASP A 226 -9.14 2.47 -12.14
N SER A 227 -7.94 1.90 -12.06
CA SER A 227 -7.30 1.14 -13.14
C SER A 227 -7.37 -0.38 -12.90
N TYR A 228 -7.17 -1.15 -13.97
CA TYR A 228 -7.19 -2.62 -13.95
C TYR A 228 -5.82 -3.17 -14.35
N LEU A 229 -5.19 -3.94 -13.47
CA LEU A 229 -3.85 -4.49 -13.63
C LEU A 229 -3.86 -6.02 -13.46
N SER A 230 -3.57 -6.77 -14.52
CA SER A 230 -3.66 -8.24 -14.56
C SER A 230 -2.47 -8.94 -15.24
N ASP A 231 -2.38 -10.25 -15.05
CA ASP A 231 -1.40 -11.12 -15.74
C ASP A 231 0.09 -10.84 -15.43
N PHE A 232 0.38 -10.25 -14.27
CA PHE A 232 1.75 -10.07 -13.79
C PHE A 232 2.26 -11.32 -13.09
N LYS A 233 2.76 -12.25 -13.89
CA LYS A 233 3.11 -13.62 -13.52
C LYS A 233 4.38 -14.05 -14.25
N GLU A 234 5.23 -14.80 -13.55
CA GLU A 234 6.45 -15.43 -14.07
C GLU A 234 6.74 -16.68 -13.23
N ALA A 235 7.42 -17.67 -13.82
CA ALA A 235 7.84 -18.89 -13.12
C ALA A 235 9.35 -18.82 -12.83
N GLY A 236 9.74 -19.00 -11.57
CA GLY A 236 11.13 -18.94 -11.10
C GLY A 236 11.64 -17.54 -10.71
N ALA A 237 10.83 -16.49 -10.86
CA ALA A 237 11.16 -15.13 -10.40
C ALA A 237 9.94 -14.38 -9.83
N ASP A 238 10.22 -13.40 -8.97
CA ASP A 238 9.23 -12.48 -8.38
C ASP A 238 8.63 -11.55 -9.43
N SER A 239 7.30 -11.41 -9.44
CA SER A 239 6.51 -10.62 -10.40
C SER A 239 5.40 -9.81 -9.71
N GLN A 240 5.11 -8.60 -10.21
CA GLN A 240 4.28 -7.60 -9.51
C GLN A 240 3.39 -6.73 -10.41
N ALA A 241 2.18 -6.36 -9.95
CA ALA A 241 1.42 -5.30 -10.65
C ALA A 241 2.11 -3.94 -10.49
N ILE A 242 2.49 -3.59 -9.26
CA ILE A 242 3.15 -2.32 -8.92
C ILE A 242 4.30 -2.58 -7.93
N ALA A 243 5.47 -2.00 -8.20
CA ALA A 243 6.62 -2.03 -7.29
C ALA A 243 7.32 -0.66 -7.20
N VAL A 244 7.75 -0.29 -6.00
CA VAL A 244 8.45 0.98 -5.71
C VAL A 244 9.63 0.74 -4.77
N TRP A 245 10.86 0.95 -5.22
CA TRP A 245 12.07 0.84 -4.38
C TRP A 245 12.92 2.12 -4.35
N ASN A 246 12.83 2.97 -5.36
CA ASN A 246 13.65 4.19 -5.51
C ASN A 246 12.82 5.49 -5.57
N GLY A 247 11.50 5.43 -5.33
CA GLY A 247 10.62 6.59 -5.32
C GLY A 247 10.31 7.07 -3.89
N PRO A 248 10.50 8.37 -3.55
CA PRO A 248 10.29 8.86 -2.19
C PRO A 248 8.82 9.10 -1.83
N GLY A 249 7.92 9.21 -2.82
CA GLY A 249 6.50 9.55 -2.62
C GLY A 249 6.23 11.06 -2.47
N PRO A 250 4.95 11.48 -2.38
CA PRO A 250 3.78 10.67 -2.03
C PRO A 250 3.26 9.74 -3.14
N PHE A 251 2.44 8.77 -2.74
CA PHE A 251 1.81 7.80 -3.65
C PHE A 251 0.33 7.60 -3.34
N ALA A 252 -0.52 7.53 -4.37
CA ALA A 252 -1.92 7.08 -4.23
C ALA A 252 -2.23 5.90 -5.16
N ILE A 253 -2.50 4.75 -4.56
CA ILE A 253 -2.96 3.52 -5.23
C ILE A 253 -4.43 3.35 -4.82
N GLU A 254 -5.37 3.88 -5.62
CA GLU A 254 -6.79 3.97 -5.22
C GLU A 254 -7.78 3.32 -6.21
N GLY A 255 -8.71 2.51 -5.69
CA GLY A 255 -9.84 1.95 -6.45
C GLY A 255 -9.48 0.83 -7.43
N ASN A 256 -8.21 0.45 -7.56
CA ASN A 256 -7.72 -0.43 -8.62
C ASN A 256 -8.12 -1.91 -8.45
N TYR A 257 -7.93 -2.68 -9.52
CA TYR A 257 -7.87 -4.13 -9.49
C TYR A 257 -6.42 -4.52 -9.78
N LEU A 258 -5.82 -5.37 -8.94
CA LEU A 258 -4.38 -5.65 -8.94
C LEU A 258 -4.13 -7.15 -8.80
N GLU A 259 -3.46 -7.75 -9.79
CA GLU A 259 -2.95 -9.14 -9.74
C GLU A 259 -1.41 -9.18 -9.83
N GLY A 260 -0.78 -10.00 -9.00
CA GLY A 260 0.65 -10.33 -9.14
C GLY A 260 0.89 -11.74 -8.61
N ALA A 261 1.69 -12.56 -9.30
CA ALA A 261 2.00 -13.90 -8.81
C ALA A 261 2.90 -13.81 -7.57
N GLY A 262 3.98 -13.02 -7.66
CA GLY A 262 4.77 -12.60 -6.51
C GLY A 262 3.96 -11.67 -5.60
N GLU A 263 4.13 -10.35 -5.75
CA GLU A 263 3.47 -9.34 -4.93
C GLU A 263 2.52 -8.50 -5.78
N ASN A 264 1.24 -8.41 -5.42
CA ASN A 264 0.33 -7.53 -6.17
C ASN A 264 0.74 -6.05 -5.99
N LEU A 265 1.28 -5.68 -4.81
CA LEU A 265 1.94 -4.40 -4.56
C LEU A 265 3.12 -4.57 -3.59
N ILE A 266 4.27 -3.97 -3.90
CA ILE A 266 5.44 -3.93 -3.01
C ILE A 266 6.08 -2.54 -2.89
N PHE A 267 6.42 -2.15 -1.65
CA PHE A 267 7.32 -1.03 -1.35
C PHE A 267 8.65 -1.55 -0.78
N GLY A 268 9.74 -1.32 -1.50
CA GLY A 268 11.04 -1.99 -1.38
C GLY A 268 11.20 -3.08 -2.43
N GLY A 269 11.84 -4.20 -2.07
CA GLY A 269 12.20 -5.29 -3.01
C GLY A 269 13.60 -5.15 -3.60
N GLY A 270 14.11 -3.93 -3.73
CA GLY A 270 15.53 -3.62 -3.88
C GLY A 270 15.95 -2.48 -2.93
N ASP A 271 17.26 -2.26 -2.81
CA ASP A 271 17.77 -1.05 -2.12
C ASP A 271 17.53 0.19 -3.00
N PRO A 272 17.12 1.33 -2.43
CA PRO A 272 17.14 2.61 -3.13
C PRO A 272 18.55 2.95 -3.63
N ALA A 273 18.64 3.60 -4.79
CA ALA A 273 19.87 4.22 -5.28
C ALA A 273 20.15 5.56 -4.57
N LEU A 274 19.11 6.28 -4.13
CA LEU A 274 19.25 7.49 -3.33
C LEU A 274 19.52 7.15 -1.85
N ARG A 275 20.68 7.58 -1.32
CA ARG A 275 21.02 7.45 0.11
C ARG A 275 19.95 8.12 0.99
N GLY A 276 19.51 7.40 2.03
CA GLY A 276 18.50 7.88 2.98
C GLY A 276 17.05 7.80 2.51
N LEU A 277 16.78 7.32 1.28
CA LEU A 277 15.43 7.24 0.75
C LEU A 277 14.59 6.18 1.48
N VAL A 278 13.40 6.59 1.91
CA VAL A 278 12.33 5.73 2.39
C VAL A 278 11.05 6.17 1.65
N PRO A 279 10.38 5.28 0.88
CA PRO A 279 9.07 5.57 0.31
C PRO A 279 8.11 6.06 1.39
N SER A 280 7.57 7.25 1.21
CA SER A 280 6.83 8.00 2.23
C SER A 280 5.45 8.39 1.73
N ASP A 281 4.51 8.59 2.67
CA ASP A 281 3.23 9.25 2.40
C ASP A 281 2.42 8.49 1.33
N ILE A 282 2.07 7.25 1.70
CA ILE A 282 1.51 6.24 0.80
C ILE A 282 0.06 5.97 1.18
N GLU A 283 -0.85 6.11 0.22
CA GLU A 283 -2.26 5.74 0.34
C GLU A 283 -2.57 4.54 -0.55
N ILE A 284 -3.13 3.50 0.06
CA ILE A 284 -3.58 2.26 -0.58
C ILE A 284 -5.05 2.09 -0.21
N ARG A 285 -5.94 2.52 -1.10
CA ARG A 285 -7.36 2.73 -0.76
C ARG A 285 -8.30 2.01 -1.74
N ARG A 286 -9.36 1.35 -1.26
CA ARG A 286 -10.44 0.81 -2.13
C ARG A 286 -10.04 -0.18 -3.24
N ASN A 287 -8.83 -0.75 -3.20
CA ASN A 287 -8.36 -1.67 -4.23
C ASN A 287 -8.94 -3.09 -4.01
N ARG A 288 -9.03 -3.88 -5.09
CA ARG A 288 -9.12 -5.34 -5.02
C ARG A 288 -7.77 -5.95 -5.41
N PHE A 289 -7.09 -6.54 -4.45
CA PHE A 289 -5.92 -7.38 -4.66
C PHE A 289 -6.38 -8.83 -4.77
N THR A 290 -6.03 -9.55 -5.84
CA THR A 290 -6.31 -10.99 -5.93
C THR A 290 -5.21 -11.77 -6.63
N LYS A 291 -5.04 -13.05 -6.26
CA LYS A 291 -4.35 -14.03 -7.12
C LYS A 291 -5.41 -14.88 -7.82
N PRO A 292 -5.50 -14.90 -9.17
CA PRO A 292 -6.46 -15.73 -9.90
C PRO A 292 -6.33 -17.21 -9.57
N LEU A 293 -7.45 -17.90 -9.34
CA LEU A 293 -7.47 -19.34 -9.06
C LEU A 293 -6.95 -20.18 -10.23
N SER A 294 -6.93 -19.62 -11.45
CA SER A 294 -6.24 -20.22 -12.60
C SER A 294 -4.72 -20.34 -12.44
N TRP A 295 -4.12 -19.69 -11.44
CA TRP A 295 -2.70 -19.82 -11.08
C TRP A 295 -2.48 -20.81 -9.92
N ARG A 296 -3.54 -21.38 -9.35
CA ARG A 296 -3.49 -22.25 -8.17
C ARG A 296 -3.42 -23.73 -8.57
N VAL A 297 -2.27 -24.35 -8.38
CA VAL A 297 -2.07 -25.79 -8.63
C VAL A 297 -3.12 -26.61 -7.87
N GLY A 298 -3.89 -27.43 -8.58
CA GLY A 298 -4.93 -28.31 -8.02
C GLY A 298 -6.33 -27.68 -7.89
N ASP A 299 -6.50 -26.41 -8.22
CA ASP A 299 -7.82 -25.77 -8.32
C ASP A 299 -8.53 -26.18 -9.62
N PRO A 300 -9.88 -26.34 -9.65
CA PRO A 300 -10.62 -26.62 -10.87
C PRO A 300 -10.44 -25.60 -12.01
N ALA A 301 -10.04 -24.36 -11.71
CA ALA A 301 -9.74 -23.33 -12.70
C ALA A 301 -8.30 -23.34 -13.22
N TYR A 302 -7.41 -24.20 -12.69
CA TYR A 302 -5.96 -24.15 -12.91
C TYR A 302 -5.56 -24.26 -14.40
N ALA A 303 -4.84 -23.24 -14.89
CA ALA A 303 -4.42 -23.10 -16.29
C ALA A 303 -3.11 -23.85 -16.66
N GLY A 304 -2.61 -24.74 -15.79
CA GLY A 304 -1.50 -25.64 -16.09
C GLY A 304 -0.10 -25.14 -15.73
N THR A 305 0.12 -23.82 -15.62
CA THR A 305 1.46 -23.24 -15.33
C THR A 305 1.66 -22.89 -13.85
N PRO A 306 2.70 -23.44 -13.17
CA PRO A 306 2.99 -23.13 -11.77
C PRO A 306 3.83 -21.86 -11.65
N TRP A 307 3.17 -20.71 -11.51
CA TRP A 307 3.81 -19.40 -11.33
C TRP A 307 4.45 -19.24 -9.93
N THR A 308 5.35 -18.27 -9.77
CA THR A 308 6.01 -17.94 -8.49
C THR A 308 5.04 -17.27 -7.51
N ILE A 309 4.18 -18.05 -6.82
CA ILE A 309 3.18 -17.50 -5.89
C ILE A 309 3.81 -17.04 -4.58
N LYS A 310 3.56 -15.79 -4.17
CA LYS A 310 3.95 -15.24 -2.86
C LYS A 310 2.76 -14.63 -2.09
N ASN A 311 2.61 -13.31 -2.05
CA ASN A 311 1.73 -12.58 -1.13
C ASN A 311 1.00 -11.42 -1.83
N LEU A 312 -0.06 -10.86 -1.22
CA LEU A 312 -0.86 -9.79 -1.85
C LEU A 312 -0.24 -8.40 -1.66
N LEU A 313 0.35 -8.12 -0.49
CA LEU A 313 1.00 -6.85 -0.19
C LEU A 313 2.30 -7.07 0.60
N GLU A 314 3.39 -6.38 0.21
CA GLU A 314 4.64 -6.33 1.00
C GLU A 314 5.12 -4.89 1.24
N LEU A 315 5.47 -4.58 2.50
CA LEU A 315 6.26 -3.42 2.87
C LEU A 315 7.62 -3.90 3.39
N LYS A 316 8.68 -3.65 2.63
CA LYS A 316 10.10 -3.87 3.00
C LYS A 316 10.81 -2.57 3.38
N ASN A 317 10.46 -1.45 2.74
CA ASN A 317 10.92 -0.12 3.11
C ASN A 317 9.80 0.89 2.84
N ALA A 318 9.16 1.41 3.89
CA ALA A 318 8.06 2.37 3.80
C ALA A 318 7.83 3.13 5.12
N ARG A 319 7.32 4.37 5.05
CA ARG A 319 6.79 5.10 6.21
C ARG A 319 5.54 5.94 5.92
N ARG A 320 4.68 6.12 6.92
CA ARG A 320 3.40 6.86 6.82
C ARG A 320 2.52 6.28 5.71
N VAL A 321 1.96 5.11 6.01
CA VAL A 321 1.22 4.27 5.07
C VAL A 321 -0.22 4.09 5.57
N LEU A 322 -1.21 4.44 4.75
CA LEU A 322 -2.62 4.25 5.03
C LEU A 322 -3.20 3.20 4.07
N ILE A 323 -3.55 2.02 4.60
CA ILE A 323 -4.14 0.90 3.87
C ILE A 323 -5.59 0.77 4.32
N ASP A 324 -6.50 1.39 3.58
CA ASP A 324 -7.88 1.66 4.01
C ASP A 324 -8.93 1.13 3.03
N GLY A 325 -9.86 0.30 3.52
CA GLY A 325 -11.02 -0.12 2.74
C GLY A 325 -10.70 -0.98 1.52
N ASN A 326 -9.64 -1.79 1.55
CA ASN A 326 -9.28 -2.69 0.45
C ASN A 326 -9.94 -4.08 0.61
N LEU A 327 -10.00 -4.83 -0.50
CA LEU A 327 -10.27 -6.26 -0.50
C LEU A 327 -8.99 -7.01 -0.91
N PHE A 328 -8.52 -7.89 -0.05
CA PHE A 328 -7.45 -8.86 -0.31
C PHE A 328 -8.10 -10.25 -0.41
N ASP A 329 -7.96 -10.88 -1.58
CA ASP A 329 -8.80 -12.01 -2.02
C ASP A 329 -7.89 -13.12 -2.57
N HIS A 330 -7.95 -14.35 -2.05
CA HIS A 330 -7.15 -15.49 -2.50
C HIS A 330 -5.62 -15.37 -2.32
N ASN A 331 -5.04 -16.12 -1.37
CA ASN A 331 -3.59 -16.29 -1.25
C ASN A 331 -3.25 -17.70 -0.72
N TRP A 332 -2.22 -18.36 -1.25
CA TRP A 332 -1.84 -19.73 -0.85
C TRP A 332 -0.30 -19.90 -0.85
N PRO A 333 0.25 -20.94 -0.20
CA PRO A 333 1.70 -21.14 -0.16
C PRO A 333 2.28 -21.50 -1.54
N GLY A 334 3.53 -21.09 -1.76
CA GLY A 334 4.26 -21.26 -3.00
C GLY A 334 5.75 -20.99 -2.79
N ALA A 335 6.27 -19.92 -3.41
CA ALA A 335 7.61 -19.40 -3.13
C ALA A 335 7.71 -18.64 -1.79
N GLN A 336 6.58 -18.40 -1.12
CA GLN A 336 6.50 -18.04 0.30
C GLN A 336 5.48 -18.94 1.03
N ASN A 337 5.47 -18.89 2.36
CA ASN A 337 4.60 -19.67 3.25
C ASN A 337 3.13 -19.21 3.29
N GLY A 338 2.69 -18.30 2.43
CA GLY A 338 1.27 -18.03 2.18
C GLY A 338 0.62 -16.89 2.99
N TYR A 339 1.36 -16.15 3.81
CA TYR A 339 0.83 -14.91 4.40
C TYR A 339 0.36 -13.93 3.33
N ALA A 340 -0.83 -13.37 3.49
CA ALA A 340 -1.41 -12.42 2.54
C ALA A 340 -0.71 -11.05 2.60
N ILE A 341 -0.38 -10.58 3.81
CA ILE A 341 0.20 -9.25 4.06
C ILE A 341 1.53 -9.41 4.81
N LEU A 342 2.57 -8.76 4.30
CA LEU A 342 3.91 -8.77 4.91
C LEU A 342 4.34 -7.34 5.26
N PHE A 343 4.63 -7.09 6.54
CA PHE A 343 5.28 -5.88 7.05
C PHE A 343 6.70 -6.25 7.51
N THR A 344 7.52 -6.59 6.52
CA THR A 344 8.79 -7.31 6.65
C THR A 344 9.96 -6.41 6.28
N VAL A 345 10.43 -5.58 7.22
CA VAL A 345 11.53 -4.64 6.94
C VAL A 345 12.75 -5.34 6.34
N ARG A 346 13.28 -4.82 5.23
CA ARG A 346 14.49 -5.32 4.57
C ARG A 346 15.37 -4.21 3.98
N ASN A 347 16.65 -4.29 4.32
CA ASN A 347 17.79 -3.69 3.64
C ASN A 347 18.27 -4.70 2.57
N GLN A 348 17.47 -4.88 1.50
CA GLN A 348 17.51 -6.01 0.56
C GLN A 348 18.89 -6.37 -0.03
N GLY A 349 19.78 -5.40 -0.23
CA GLY A 349 21.14 -5.61 -0.77
C GLY A 349 22.25 -5.08 0.15
N GLY A 350 21.94 -4.83 1.43
CA GLY A 350 22.86 -4.37 2.45
C GLY A 350 23.16 -2.86 2.43
N ARG A 351 22.85 -2.13 1.35
CA ARG A 351 23.27 -0.73 1.14
C ARG A 351 22.31 0.32 1.73
N ALA A 352 21.15 -0.09 2.22
CA ALA A 352 20.11 0.75 2.81
C ALA A 352 19.86 0.49 4.32
N PRO A 353 20.86 0.68 5.22
CA PRO A 353 20.71 0.46 6.67
C PRO A 353 19.83 1.50 7.41
N TRP A 354 19.15 2.36 6.65
CA TRP A 354 18.08 3.26 7.09
C TRP A 354 16.68 2.70 6.81
N SER A 355 16.56 1.55 6.11
CA SER A 355 15.26 0.93 5.80
C SER A 355 14.41 0.70 7.05
N VAL A 356 13.13 1.07 6.94
CA VAL A 356 12.12 0.98 8.00
C VAL A 356 10.82 0.42 7.44
N VAL A 357 10.04 -0.23 8.29
CA VAL A 357 8.58 -0.30 8.12
C VAL A 357 8.00 0.38 9.34
N ARG A 358 7.58 1.64 9.21
CA ARG A 358 7.06 2.40 10.36
C ARG A 358 5.88 3.28 10.01
N ASP A 359 5.07 3.63 11.01
CA ASP A 359 3.92 4.51 10.81
C ASP A 359 2.94 3.92 9.77
N VAL A 360 2.40 2.73 10.05
CA VAL A 360 1.49 1.99 9.16
C VAL A 360 0.11 1.84 9.82
N THR A 361 -0.94 2.21 9.09
CA THR A 361 -2.35 2.11 9.49
C THR A 361 -3.09 1.20 8.52
N PHE A 362 -3.40 -0.03 8.94
CA PHE A 362 -4.14 -1.05 8.18
C PHE A 362 -5.57 -1.16 8.73
N VAL A 363 -6.54 -0.53 8.04
CA VAL A 363 -7.90 -0.34 8.55
C VAL A 363 -9.02 -0.61 7.56
N ASN A 364 -10.19 -1.02 8.05
CA ASN A 364 -11.42 -1.21 7.27
C ASN A 364 -11.31 -2.22 6.11
N ASN A 365 -10.25 -3.03 6.07
CA ASN A 365 -10.00 -3.98 4.99
C ASN A 365 -10.76 -5.29 5.20
N VAL A 366 -11.03 -5.99 4.10
CA VAL A 366 -11.40 -7.41 4.12
C VAL A 366 -10.20 -8.20 3.58
N VAL A 367 -9.72 -9.17 4.36
CA VAL A 367 -8.72 -10.15 3.94
C VAL A 367 -9.39 -11.52 3.98
N ARG A 368 -9.52 -12.21 2.84
CA ARG A 368 -10.26 -13.47 2.82
C ARG A 368 -9.73 -14.55 1.88
N SER A 369 -10.03 -15.80 2.22
CA SER A 369 -9.63 -16.98 1.45
C SER A 369 -8.11 -17.04 1.29
N VAL A 370 -7.38 -16.88 2.41
CA VAL A 370 -5.91 -16.77 2.44
C VAL A 370 -5.29 -17.81 3.37
N ALA A 371 -4.10 -18.28 3.04
CA ALA A 371 -3.40 -19.28 3.86
C ALA A 371 -3.10 -18.77 5.27
N SER A 372 -2.55 -17.56 5.40
CA SER A 372 -2.27 -16.90 6.68
C SER A 372 -2.48 -15.38 6.55
N GLY A 373 -2.72 -14.68 7.67
CA GLY A 373 -3.07 -13.26 7.68
C GLY A 373 -1.89 -12.31 7.46
N ILE A 374 -1.34 -11.75 8.56
CA ILE A 374 -0.27 -10.74 8.52
C ILE A 374 1.00 -11.24 9.24
N ASN A 375 2.15 -11.15 8.56
CA ASN A 375 3.48 -11.38 9.12
C ASN A 375 4.24 -10.06 9.28
N ILE A 376 4.83 -9.81 10.45
CA ILE A 376 5.55 -8.57 10.78
C ILE A 376 6.96 -8.92 11.28
N LEU A 377 7.99 -8.35 10.67
CA LEU A 377 9.39 -8.54 11.08
C LEU A 377 9.92 -7.27 11.76
N GLY A 378 10.48 -7.42 12.97
CA GLY A 378 10.99 -6.31 13.78
C GLY A 378 12.33 -5.75 13.32
N ARG A 379 13.26 -6.60 12.86
CA ARG A 379 14.53 -6.24 12.21
C ARG A 379 14.81 -7.22 11.08
N ASP A 380 15.46 -6.74 10.03
CA ASP A 380 15.92 -7.57 8.92
C ASP A 380 16.96 -8.60 9.41
N ASP A 381 16.68 -9.88 9.20
CA ASP A 381 17.53 -11.02 9.58
C ASP A 381 18.65 -11.34 8.57
N ASN A 382 18.69 -10.67 7.40
CA ASN A 382 19.77 -10.79 6.40
C ASN A 382 20.82 -9.68 6.56
N HIS A 383 20.37 -8.43 6.75
CA HIS A 383 21.21 -7.23 6.76
C HIS A 383 20.73 -6.21 7.79
N ARG A 384 21.61 -5.36 8.36
CA ARG A 384 21.19 -4.36 9.38
C ARG A 384 20.13 -3.41 8.81
N SER A 385 18.92 -3.44 9.34
CA SER A 385 17.87 -2.42 9.13
C SER A 385 17.70 -1.50 10.35
N ARG A 386 16.71 -0.61 10.30
CA ARG A 386 16.11 0.01 11.50
C ARG A 386 14.91 -0.84 11.96
N VAL A 387 14.37 -0.53 13.14
CA VAL A 387 13.33 -1.33 13.80
C VAL A 387 11.93 -0.98 13.28
N THR A 388 11.14 -2.00 12.93
CA THR A 388 9.72 -1.87 12.56
C THR A 388 8.90 -1.39 13.75
N ARG A 389 8.20 -0.26 13.60
CA ARG A 389 7.51 0.40 14.72
C ARG A 389 6.27 1.23 14.36
N ARG A 390 5.34 1.36 15.31
CA ARG A 390 4.09 2.12 15.17
C ARG A 390 3.24 1.56 14.02
N ILE A 391 2.63 0.41 14.29
CA ILE A 391 1.75 -0.31 13.36
C ILE A 391 0.37 -0.44 14.03
N LEU A 392 -0.69 -0.03 13.34
CA LEU A 392 -2.09 -0.21 13.76
C LEU A 392 -2.81 -1.13 12.77
N ILE A 393 -3.36 -2.24 13.27
CA ILE A 393 -4.21 -3.16 12.52
C ILE A 393 -5.59 -3.09 13.19
N ARG A 394 -6.55 -2.38 12.58
CA ARG A 394 -7.85 -2.11 13.21
C ARG A 394 -9.05 -2.16 12.31
N ASN A 395 -10.19 -2.65 12.82
CA ASN A 395 -11.46 -2.64 12.10
C ASN A 395 -11.42 -3.43 10.78
N ASN A 396 -10.65 -4.52 10.74
CA ASN A 396 -10.56 -5.40 9.57
C ASN A 396 -11.35 -6.70 9.80
N LEU A 397 -11.89 -7.23 8.71
CA LEU A 397 -12.44 -8.59 8.66
C LEU A 397 -11.39 -9.53 8.07
N PHE A 398 -11.06 -10.58 8.79
CA PHE A 398 -10.29 -11.72 8.31
C PHE A 398 -11.22 -12.93 8.20
N ASP A 399 -11.53 -13.38 6.99
CA ASP A 399 -12.55 -14.40 6.73
C ASP A 399 -11.93 -15.58 5.95
N ASP A 400 -12.36 -16.82 6.18
CA ASP A 400 -11.81 -18.01 5.50
C ASP A 400 -10.24 -18.02 5.49
N VAL A 401 -9.62 -17.92 6.67
CA VAL A 401 -8.15 -17.86 6.81
C VAL A 401 -7.58 -19.22 7.25
N GLY A 402 -6.86 -19.89 6.34
CA GLY A 402 -6.28 -21.21 6.55
C GLY A 402 -7.11 -22.35 5.98
N GLY A 403 -7.13 -23.50 6.65
CA GLY A 403 -7.89 -24.68 6.25
C GLY A 403 -7.56 -25.14 4.83
N ALA A 404 -8.50 -24.93 3.91
CA ALA A 404 -8.32 -25.24 2.48
C ALA A 404 -7.23 -24.36 1.80
N TRP A 405 -6.83 -23.25 2.41
CA TRP A 405 -5.81 -22.33 1.88
C TRP A 405 -4.42 -22.56 2.49
N GLY A 406 -4.30 -22.98 3.76
CA GLY A 406 -3.00 -23.23 4.40
C GLY A 406 -3.00 -23.18 5.93
N ASP A 407 -1.87 -22.73 6.49
CA ASP A 407 -1.48 -22.76 7.92
C ASP A 407 -2.46 -22.07 8.90
N GLY A 408 -3.22 -21.09 8.44
CA GLY A 408 -4.31 -20.46 9.19
C GLY A 408 -3.90 -19.54 10.32
N ARG A 409 -2.61 -19.24 10.50
CA ARG A 409 -2.16 -18.24 11.48
C ARG A 409 -2.59 -16.83 11.07
N LEU A 410 -3.30 -16.15 11.97
CA LEU A 410 -3.83 -14.82 11.72
C LEU A 410 -2.73 -13.74 11.81
N PHE A 411 -2.00 -13.70 12.92
CA PHE A 411 -0.90 -12.75 13.12
C PHE A 411 0.41 -13.45 13.51
N GLN A 412 1.51 -12.96 12.97
CA GLN A 412 2.86 -13.36 13.34
C GLN A 412 3.74 -12.12 13.51
N LEU A 413 4.46 -12.05 14.63
CA LEU A 413 5.49 -11.05 14.86
C LEU A 413 6.83 -11.74 15.15
N LEU A 414 7.91 -11.28 14.51
CA LEU A 414 9.27 -11.83 14.61
C LEU A 414 10.27 -10.73 15.03
N ASP A 415 11.35 -11.10 15.74
CA ASP A 415 12.45 -10.24 16.20
C ASP A 415 12.09 -8.80 16.64
N GLY A 416 11.20 -8.66 17.62
CA GLY A 416 11.15 -7.49 18.52
C GLY A 416 10.88 -6.12 17.89
N THR A 417 9.66 -5.94 17.38
CA THR A 417 9.03 -4.66 16.98
C THR A 417 8.86 -3.66 18.16
N ARG A 418 8.36 -2.46 17.86
CA ARG A 418 7.92 -1.46 18.86
C ARG A 418 6.53 -0.90 18.54
N SER A 419 5.68 -0.70 19.54
CA SER A 419 4.36 -0.04 19.40
C SER A 419 3.50 -0.66 18.28
N VAL A 420 2.99 -1.88 18.50
CA VAL A 420 2.08 -2.54 17.56
C VAL A 420 0.73 -2.76 18.24
N VAL A 421 -0.33 -2.23 17.63
CA VAL A 421 -1.71 -2.26 18.13
C VAL A 421 -2.59 -3.06 17.18
N ILE A 422 -3.27 -4.06 17.71
CA ILE A 422 -4.23 -4.90 17.00
C ILE A 422 -5.56 -4.80 17.75
N GLU A 423 -6.51 -4.02 17.22
CA GLU A 423 -7.78 -3.73 17.92
C GLU A 423 -9.02 -3.78 17.02
N HIS A 424 -10.19 -4.18 17.55
CA HIS A 424 -11.45 -4.23 16.78
C HIS A 424 -11.38 -5.00 15.45
N ASN A 425 -10.64 -6.11 15.37
CA ASN A 425 -10.67 -7.00 14.20
C ASN A 425 -11.58 -8.19 14.47
N THR A 426 -12.33 -8.64 13.46
CA THR A 426 -13.07 -9.92 13.51
C THR A 426 -12.35 -10.93 12.63
N ALA A 427 -12.05 -12.11 13.16
CA ALA A 427 -11.30 -13.15 12.47
C ALA A 427 -11.97 -14.52 12.54
N LEU A 428 -12.00 -15.21 11.40
CA LEU A 428 -12.47 -16.58 11.19
C LEU A 428 -11.32 -17.42 10.61
N GLN A 429 -10.20 -17.47 11.34
CA GLN A 429 -9.06 -18.30 10.96
C GLN A 429 -9.17 -19.74 11.47
N THR A 430 -8.39 -20.66 10.91
CA THR A 430 -8.28 -22.06 11.40
C THR A 430 -7.09 -22.31 12.33
N GLY A 431 -6.06 -21.45 12.29
CA GLY A 431 -4.86 -21.58 13.11
C GLY A 431 -4.82 -20.62 14.30
N SER A 432 -3.61 -20.34 14.80
CA SER A 432 -3.38 -19.44 15.94
C SER A 432 -3.78 -17.98 15.65
N ILE A 433 -4.29 -17.28 16.66
CA ILE A 433 -4.54 -15.83 16.62
C ILE A 433 -3.21 -15.08 16.48
N LEU A 434 -2.20 -15.47 17.27
CA LEU A 434 -0.92 -14.75 17.35
C LEU A 434 0.25 -15.70 17.63
N LEU A 435 1.33 -15.59 16.86
CA LEU A 435 2.66 -16.10 17.19
C LEU A 435 3.63 -14.97 17.51
N GLY A 436 4.26 -15.02 18.69
CA GLY A 436 5.53 -14.35 18.99
C GLY A 436 6.70 -15.25 18.63
N GLY A 437 7.30 -15.03 17.47
CA GLY A 437 8.40 -15.85 16.98
C GLY A 437 9.78 -15.36 17.43
N GLU A 438 10.78 -16.10 16.99
CA GLU A 438 12.20 -16.02 17.33
C GLU A 438 12.81 -14.61 17.43
N GLY A 439 13.82 -14.48 18.29
CA GLY A 439 14.60 -13.24 18.49
C GLY A 439 14.20 -12.42 19.71
N ALA A 440 14.30 -11.10 19.56
CA ALA A 440 14.05 -10.07 20.55
C ALA A 440 12.55 -9.90 20.89
N PRO A 441 12.21 -9.43 22.11
CA PRO A 441 10.82 -9.17 22.51
C PRO A 441 10.24 -7.90 21.86
N HIS A 442 8.94 -7.96 21.61
CA HIS A 442 8.07 -6.90 21.12
C HIS A 442 7.64 -6.02 22.30
N LEU A 443 7.90 -4.71 22.24
CA LEU A 443 7.56 -3.77 23.33
C LEU A 443 6.47 -2.80 22.90
N GLY A 444 5.60 -2.40 23.84
CA GLY A 444 4.42 -1.57 23.55
C GLY A 444 3.40 -2.31 22.67
N PHE A 445 3.22 -3.62 22.87
CA PHE A 445 2.24 -4.42 22.14
C PHE A 445 0.85 -4.31 22.77
N VAL A 446 -0.18 -4.16 21.94
CA VAL A 446 -1.59 -4.15 22.34
C VAL A 446 -2.37 -5.10 21.45
N LEU A 447 -3.12 -6.02 22.07
CA LEU A 447 -4.10 -6.89 21.41
C LEU A 447 -5.41 -6.77 22.19
N ARG A 448 -6.37 -5.99 21.72
CA ARG A 448 -7.60 -5.73 22.47
C ARG A 448 -8.86 -5.70 21.62
N ASP A 449 -9.99 -6.02 22.23
CA ASP A 449 -11.31 -5.80 21.62
C ASP A 449 -11.50 -6.49 20.25
N ASN A 450 -10.74 -7.54 19.97
CA ASN A 450 -10.89 -8.37 18.76
C ASN A 450 -11.85 -9.54 19.02
N ILE A 451 -12.44 -10.10 17.96
CA ILE A 451 -13.16 -11.39 18.00
C ILE A 451 -12.39 -12.40 17.17
N ALA A 452 -12.03 -13.55 17.76
CA ALA A 452 -11.39 -14.66 17.05
C ALA A 452 -11.65 -16.02 17.73
N PRO A 453 -11.67 -17.14 16.99
CA PRO A 453 -11.53 -18.47 17.58
C PRO A 453 -10.10 -18.70 18.10
N HIS A 454 -9.97 -19.53 19.14
CA HIS A 454 -8.68 -19.94 19.71
C HIS A 454 -7.93 -20.93 18.80
N ASN A 455 -8.66 -21.92 18.27
CA ASN A 455 -8.14 -23.08 17.53
C ASN A 455 -6.92 -23.71 18.23
N ASP A 456 -5.90 -24.11 17.47
CA ASP A 456 -4.71 -24.85 17.91
C ASP A 456 -4.11 -24.34 19.22
N TYR A 457 -3.87 -23.02 19.31
CA TYR A 457 -3.04 -22.44 20.38
C TYR A 457 -3.47 -21.04 20.86
N GLY A 458 -4.40 -20.35 20.19
CA GLY A 458 -4.75 -18.96 20.48
C GLY A 458 -3.56 -18.02 20.34
N ILE A 459 -2.95 -17.61 21.46
CA ILE A 459 -1.67 -16.89 21.50
C ILE A 459 -0.55 -17.89 21.85
N ILE A 460 0.51 -17.93 21.05
CA ILE A 460 1.65 -18.84 21.22
C ILE A 460 2.98 -18.14 20.90
N GLY A 461 4.11 -18.78 21.22
CA GLY A 461 5.45 -18.26 20.96
C GLY A 461 6.48 -19.38 20.88
N SER A 462 7.53 -19.20 20.06
CA SER A 462 8.51 -20.27 19.78
C SER A 462 9.13 -20.84 21.06
N GLY A 463 8.96 -22.14 21.30
CA GLY A 463 9.49 -22.81 22.49
C GLY A 463 8.81 -22.45 23.82
N THR A 464 7.61 -21.86 23.80
CA THR A 464 6.84 -21.48 25.00
C THR A 464 5.44 -22.11 25.03
N GLY A 465 4.78 -22.12 26.19
CA GLY A 465 3.39 -22.57 26.35
C GLY A 465 2.38 -21.47 26.04
N MET A 466 1.17 -21.89 25.62
CA MET A 466 0.06 -21.02 25.18
C MET A 466 -0.29 -19.91 26.20
N GLY A 467 -0.67 -18.74 25.67
CA GLY A 467 -1.11 -17.59 26.44
C GLY A 467 0.03 -16.96 27.24
N THR A 468 -0.12 -16.94 28.56
CA THR A 468 0.73 -16.17 29.49
C THR A 468 2.24 -16.44 29.35
N PRO A 469 2.76 -17.68 29.21
CA PRO A 469 4.20 -17.90 29.02
C PRO A 469 4.74 -17.29 27.72
N SER A 470 3.99 -17.38 26.61
CA SER A 470 4.32 -16.71 25.35
C SER A 470 4.29 -15.19 25.49
N LEU A 471 3.27 -14.63 26.14
CA LEU A 471 3.15 -13.20 26.41
C LEU A 471 4.31 -12.68 27.25
N VAL A 472 4.68 -13.36 28.34
CA VAL A 472 5.82 -12.99 29.20
C VAL A 472 7.15 -13.02 28.44
N ARG A 473 7.37 -14.00 27.55
CA ARG A 473 8.64 -14.13 26.80
C ARG A 473 8.74 -13.16 25.62
N TYR A 474 7.66 -12.95 24.87
CA TYR A 474 7.70 -12.26 23.57
C TYR A 474 7.03 -10.89 23.59
N PHE A 475 6.06 -10.66 24.47
CA PHE A 475 5.27 -9.43 24.55
C PHE A 475 5.26 -8.85 26.00
N PRO A 476 6.42 -8.66 26.65
CA PRO A 476 6.48 -8.24 28.04
C PRO A 476 5.87 -6.85 28.23
N GLY A 477 4.92 -6.73 29.17
CA GLY A 477 4.18 -5.50 29.43
C GLY A 477 3.03 -5.22 28.45
N ALA A 478 2.62 -6.18 27.61
CA ALA A 478 1.56 -5.99 26.64
C ALA A 478 0.15 -5.86 27.27
N GLU A 479 -0.68 -5.03 26.64
CA GLU A 479 -2.11 -4.92 26.93
C GLU A 479 -2.88 -6.00 26.16
N VAL A 480 -3.42 -7.00 26.87
CA VAL A 480 -4.26 -8.07 26.29
C VAL A 480 -5.58 -8.16 27.07
N ARG A 481 -6.62 -7.48 26.60
CA ARG A 481 -7.93 -7.36 27.28
C ARG A 481 -9.08 -7.11 26.28
N GLY A 482 -10.32 -7.37 26.65
CA GLY A 482 -11.52 -7.13 25.84
C GLY A 482 -11.71 -8.07 24.64
N ASN A 483 -10.74 -8.93 24.33
CA ASN A 483 -10.86 -9.87 23.21
C ASN A 483 -11.87 -10.97 23.52
N VAL A 484 -12.67 -11.35 22.53
CA VAL A 484 -13.55 -12.53 22.55
C VAL A 484 -12.82 -13.68 21.89
N ILE A 485 -12.27 -14.58 22.70
CA ILE A 485 -11.43 -15.72 22.29
C ILE A 485 -12.26 -17.01 22.40
N ALA A 486 -12.96 -17.36 21.32
CA ALA A 486 -13.89 -18.48 21.33
C ALA A 486 -13.17 -19.85 21.41
N GLY A 487 -13.56 -20.66 22.39
CA GLY A 487 -12.95 -21.97 22.67
C GLY A 487 -11.67 -21.93 23.51
N GLY A 488 -11.21 -20.76 23.96
CA GLY A 488 -10.02 -20.63 24.81
C GLY A 488 -10.28 -20.92 26.29
N ASP A 489 -9.24 -21.34 27.02
CA ASP A 489 -9.26 -21.47 28.48
C ASP A 489 -8.82 -20.15 29.14
N ALA A 490 -9.73 -19.54 29.91
CA ALA A 490 -9.49 -18.30 30.64
C ALA A 490 -8.29 -18.38 31.62
N ALA A 491 -7.93 -19.56 32.12
CA ALA A 491 -6.79 -19.72 33.02
C ALA A 491 -5.41 -19.50 32.36
N LEU A 492 -5.34 -19.51 31.03
CA LEU A 492 -4.10 -19.30 30.28
C LEU A 492 -3.80 -17.82 29.95
N TYR A 493 -4.79 -16.93 30.09
CA TYR A 493 -4.72 -15.56 29.57
C TYR A 493 -4.87 -14.49 30.67
N PRO A 494 -4.43 -13.24 30.41
CA PRO A 494 -4.73 -12.11 31.29
C PRO A 494 -6.23 -11.90 31.48
N SER A 495 -6.61 -11.40 32.66
CA SER A 495 -8.00 -11.12 33.01
C SER A 495 -8.61 -9.99 32.16
N GLY A 496 -9.94 -10.01 32.05
CA GLY A 496 -10.68 -9.03 31.24
C GLY A 496 -10.81 -9.40 29.75
N ASN A 497 -10.42 -10.61 29.34
CA ASN A 497 -10.80 -11.20 28.05
C ASN A 497 -12.02 -12.12 28.23
N PHE A 498 -12.75 -12.41 27.15
CA PHE A 498 -13.97 -13.21 27.14
C PHE A 498 -13.75 -14.55 26.43
N PHE A 499 -14.33 -15.62 26.98
CA PHE A 499 -14.11 -17.00 26.51
C PHE A 499 -15.43 -17.75 26.28
N PRO A 500 -16.19 -17.43 25.21
CA PRO A 500 -17.34 -18.23 24.80
C PRO A 500 -16.89 -19.64 24.38
N ARG A 501 -17.72 -20.66 24.64
CA ARG A 501 -17.37 -22.07 24.35
C ARG A 501 -17.22 -22.39 22.85
N SER A 502 -17.81 -21.59 21.97
CA SER A 502 -17.76 -21.73 20.51
C SER A 502 -18.04 -20.39 19.83
N LEU A 503 -17.83 -20.31 18.51
CA LEU A 503 -18.22 -19.14 17.70
C LEU A 503 -19.73 -18.87 17.75
N ASP A 504 -20.57 -19.91 17.85
CA ASP A 504 -22.03 -19.74 17.92
C ASP A 504 -22.46 -19.10 19.25
N ALA A 505 -21.71 -19.34 20.33
CA ALA A 505 -21.93 -18.71 21.63
C ALA A 505 -21.55 -17.21 21.68
N ILE A 506 -21.02 -16.63 20.59
CA ILE A 506 -20.81 -15.18 20.45
C ILE A 506 -22.13 -14.45 20.20
N GLY A 507 -23.09 -15.08 19.51
CA GLY A 507 -24.33 -14.43 19.10
C GLY A 507 -24.13 -13.39 17.98
N PHE A 508 -23.50 -13.80 16.88
CA PHE A 508 -23.51 -13.02 15.64
C PHE A 508 -24.91 -12.91 15.02
N THR A 509 -25.11 -11.97 14.10
CA THR A 509 -26.41 -11.76 13.43
C THR A 509 -26.70 -12.86 12.41
N ASP A 510 -25.77 -13.16 11.50
CA ASP A 510 -25.84 -14.36 10.65
C ASP A 510 -24.41 -14.83 10.30
N ARG A 511 -23.89 -15.77 11.09
CA ARG A 511 -22.57 -16.36 10.88
C ARG A 511 -22.46 -17.17 9.57
N ALA A 512 -23.58 -17.64 9.02
CA ALA A 512 -23.60 -18.45 7.79
C ALA A 512 -23.61 -17.59 6.52
N ALA A 513 -24.19 -16.38 6.59
CA ALA A 513 -24.15 -15.37 5.54
C ALA A 513 -22.90 -14.45 5.56
N GLY A 514 -21.99 -14.64 6.53
CA GLY A 514 -20.82 -13.78 6.73
C GLY A 514 -21.10 -12.47 7.50
N ASP A 515 -22.28 -12.35 8.12
CA ASP A 515 -22.67 -11.19 8.92
C ASP A 515 -22.26 -11.37 10.39
N TYR A 516 -20.97 -11.15 10.63
CA TYR A 516 -20.34 -11.28 11.95
C TYR A 516 -20.54 -10.04 12.85
N ARG A 517 -21.56 -9.21 12.60
CA ARG A 517 -22.01 -8.18 13.55
C ARG A 517 -22.67 -8.83 14.76
N LEU A 518 -22.44 -8.32 15.97
CA LEU A 518 -23.11 -8.82 17.17
C LEU A 518 -24.62 -8.57 17.11
N ALA A 519 -25.41 -9.62 17.38
CA ALA A 519 -26.85 -9.51 17.50
C ALA A 519 -27.24 -8.71 18.77
N ALA A 520 -28.46 -8.16 18.79
CA ALA A 520 -28.96 -7.42 19.95
C ALA A 520 -29.01 -8.25 21.26
N SER A 521 -28.99 -9.57 21.16
CA SER A 521 -28.95 -10.56 22.25
C SER A 521 -27.55 -11.11 22.56
N SER A 522 -26.48 -10.62 21.90
CA SER A 522 -25.12 -11.03 22.21
C SER A 522 -24.71 -10.57 23.61
N PRO A 523 -24.12 -11.45 24.45
CA PRO A 523 -23.59 -11.05 25.77
C PRO A 523 -22.31 -10.20 25.66
N TYR A 524 -21.75 -10.04 24.46
CA TYR A 524 -20.54 -9.25 24.19
C TYR A 524 -20.84 -7.87 23.59
N ARG A 525 -22.12 -7.53 23.44
CA ARG A 525 -22.55 -6.23 22.91
C ARG A 525 -22.21 -5.09 23.87
N GLY A 526 -21.53 -4.06 23.39
CA GLY A 526 -20.98 -2.97 24.21
C GLY A 526 -19.83 -3.38 25.15
N ALA A 527 -19.27 -4.58 25.00
CA ALA A 527 -18.30 -5.15 25.94
C ALA A 527 -16.82 -4.85 25.59
N ALA A 528 -16.54 -4.09 24.53
CA ALA A 528 -15.19 -3.62 24.24
C ALA A 528 -14.71 -2.63 25.32
N THR A 529 -13.40 -2.45 25.44
CA THR A 529 -12.79 -1.62 26.48
C THR A 529 -13.06 -0.12 26.36
N ASP A 530 -13.65 0.32 25.25
CA ASP A 530 -14.15 1.67 25.00
C ASP A 530 -15.69 1.77 24.91
N GLY A 531 -16.40 0.69 25.26
CA GLY A 531 -17.87 0.63 25.28
C GLY A 531 -18.55 0.39 23.94
N ARG A 532 -17.80 0.17 22.85
CA ARG A 532 -18.36 -0.35 21.58
C ARG A 532 -18.52 -1.88 21.61
N ASP A 533 -19.03 -2.42 20.51
CA ASP A 533 -18.95 -3.86 20.25
C ASP A 533 -17.48 -4.26 19.97
N PRO A 534 -16.96 -5.36 20.54
CA PRO A 534 -15.68 -5.93 20.12
C PRO A 534 -15.79 -6.51 18.71
N GLY A 535 -14.65 -6.66 18.04
CA GLY A 535 -14.58 -6.99 16.62
C GLY A 535 -14.80 -5.77 15.73
N ALA A 536 -14.97 -6.01 14.44
CA ALA A 536 -15.04 -4.98 13.42
C ALA A 536 -16.44 -4.38 13.23
N ASP A 537 -16.49 -3.06 13.01
CA ASP A 537 -17.63 -2.32 12.49
C ASP A 537 -17.76 -2.53 10.98
N PHE A 538 -18.73 -3.37 10.61
CA PHE A 538 -19.10 -3.67 9.22
C PHE A 538 -19.66 -2.46 8.47
N GLY A 539 -20.28 -1.50 9.17
CA GLY A 539 -20.73 -0.25 8.56
C GLY A 539 -19.56 0.61 8.11
N ALA A 540 -18.55 0.77 8.98
CA ALA A 540 -17.31 1.46 8.64
C ALA A 540 -16.53 0.75 7.51
N ILE A 541 -16.45 -0.59 7.52
CA ILE A 541 -15.90 -1.38 6.39
C ILE A 541 -16.67 -1.10 5.10
N SER A 542 -18.00 -1.15 5.11
CA SER A 542 -18.84 -0.90 3.93
C SER A 542 -18.69 0.52 3.38
N VAL A 543 -18.59 1.52 4.25
CA VAL A 543 -18.38 2.93 3.85
C VAL A 543 -16.98 3.12 3.27
N ALA A 544 -15.94 2.59 3.90
CA ALA A 544 -14.56 2.71 3.42
C ALA A 544 -14.35 2.02 2.06
N ARG A 545 -15.06 0.92 1.80
CA ARG A 545 -15.00 0.13 0.56
C ARG A 545 -15.91 0.64 -0.57
N ALA A 546 -16.81 1.59 -0.30
CA ALA A 546 -17.73 2.13 -1.31
C ALA A 546 -16.97 2.95 -2.38
N PRO A 547 -17.42 2.98 -3.65
CA PRO A 547 -16.83 3.83 -4.69
C PRO A 547 -16.74 5.29 -4.26
N ALA A 548 -15.77 6.02 -4.80
CA ALA A 548 -15.65 7.44 -4.51
C ALA A 548 -16.94 8.16 -4.97
N PRO A 549 -17.53 9.08 -4.19
CA PRO A 549 -18.61 9.92 -4.67
C PRO A 549 -18.08 10.80 -5.81
N GLY A 550 -18.30 10.36 -7.06
CA GLY A 550 -17.80 11.03 -8.26
C GLY A 550 -18.11 12.53 -8.21
N ALA A 551 -17.08 13.34 -8.45
CA ALA A 551 -17.05 14.75 -8.07
C ALA A 551 -18.28 15.52 -8.59
N ARG A 552 -19.26 15.73 -7.71
CA ARG A 552 -20.45 16.53 -8.04
C ARG A 552 -19.97 17.94 -8.36
N VAL A 553 -20.27 18.40 -9.58
CA VAL A 553 -19.94 19.77 -10.03
C VAL A 553 -20.72 20.76 -9.16
N GLY A 554 -20.08 21.19 -8.07
CA GLY A 554 -20.59 22.21 -7.19
C GLY A 554 -20.50 23.56 -7.89
N ALA A 555 -21.64 24.15 -8.23
CA ALA A 555 -21.71 25.54 -8.65
C ALA A 555 -20.96 26.43 -7.64
N PRO A 556 -20.25 27.48 -8.08
CA PRO A 556 -19.32 28.22 -7.24
C PRO A 556 -20.03 28.78 -6.00
N ARG A 557 -19.61 28.32 -4.81
CA ARG A 557 -20.05 28.91 -3.54
C ARG A 557 -19.46 30.31 -3.45
N GLY A 558 -20.31 31.30 -3.73
CA GLY A 558 -19.92 32.72 -3.68
C GLY A 558 -19.32 33.09 -2.33
N SER A 559 -18.21 33.82 -2.35
CA SER A 559 -17.52 34.28 -1.16
C SER A 559 -18.32 35.36 -0.42
N SER A 560 -18.75 35.05 0.80
CA SER A 560 -19.23 36.03 1.77
C SER A 560 -18.79 35.61 3.18
N GLY A 561 -18.39 36.58 4.01
CA GLY A 561 -17.93 36.32 5.39
C GLY A 561 -16.47 36.66 5.72
N ALA A 562 -15.74 37.39 4.87
CA ALA A 562 -14.45 37.95 5.28
C ALA A 562 -14.64 38.99 6.40
N VAL A 563 -14.06 38.74 7.58
CA VAL A 563 -14.13 39.65 8.74
C VAL A 563 -13.26 40.88 8.48
N LYS A 564 -13.82 42.08 8.70
CA LYS A 564 -13.10 43.35 8.56
C LYS A 564 -12.05 43.53 9.67
N GLY A 565 -10.78 43.33 9.34
CA GLY A 565 -9.68 44.10 9.93
C GLY A 565 -9.54 45.45 9.19
N PRO A 566 -9.35 46.59 9.88
CA PRO A 566 -9.21 47.88 9.21
C PRO A 566 -7.74 48.22 8.92
N ASP A 567 -7.31 48.05 7.67
CA ASP A 567 -6.05 48.64 7.21
C ASP A 567 -6.12 50.18 7.20
N ARG A 568 -5.01 50.81 7.60
CA ARG A 568 -4.69 52.21 7.28
C ARG A 568 -3.35 52.23 6.53
N PRO A 569 -3.24 52.98 5.42
CA PRO A 569 -2.09 52.87 4.53
C PRO A 569 -0.85 53.59 5.07
N LEU A 570 0.33 53.04 4.77
CA LEU A 570 1.61 53.70 4.95
C LEU A 570 1.85 54.70 3.81
N GLY A 571 1.70 55.99 4.11
CA GLY A 571 2.19 57.11 3.29
C GLY A 571 3.58 57.57 3.75
N GLY A 572 4.37 58.15 2.85
CA GLY A 572 5.77 58.49 3.08
C GLY A 572 6.02 59.66 4.06
N ALA A 573 7.28 59.77 4.48
CA ALA A 573 7.77 60.71 5.49
C ALA A 573 7.70 62.21 5.08
N ALA A 574 7.46 63.08 6.07
CA ALA A 574 8.31 64.25 6.33
C ALA A 574 8.09 64.85 7.74
N ASP A 575 9.09 65.58 8.19
CA ASP A 575 9.41 66.10 9.53
C ASP A 575 8.57 67.33 10.02
N HIS A 576 8.77 67.68 11.29
CA HIS A 576 8.63 69.00 11.95
C HIS A 576 7.25 69.58 12.39
N ARG A 577 7.08 69.59 13.73
CA ARG A 577 6.77 70.75 14.62
C ARG A 577 5.36 71.37 14.75
N VAL A 578 4.87 71.33 16.01
CA VAL A 578 4.45 72.49 16.86
C VAL A 578 3.00 73.06 16.78
N ASP A 579 2.36 73.00 17.96
CA ASP A 579 1.34 73.86 18.63
C ASP A 579 -0.13 74.10 18.16
N ASP A 580 -0.99 73.97 19.20
CA ASP A 580 -2.17 74.76 19.63
C ASP A 580 -3.58 74.78 18.95
N ARG A 581 -4.57 74.54 19.84
CA ARG A 581 -5.89 75.22 20.03
C ARG A 581 -7.05 75.17 19.00
N ALA A 582 -8.05 74.34 19.39
CA ALA A 582 -9.36 74.78 19.95
C ALA A 582 -10.60 75.14 19.06
N ALA A 583 -11.72 74.53 19.48
CA ALA A 583 -13.10 75.09 19.67
C ALA A 583 -14.16 75.08 18.54
N ALA A 584 -15.43 75.25 18.99
CA ALA A 584 -16.76 75.27 18.32
C ALA A 584 -17.32 73.90 17.82
N ILE A 585 -18.55 73.43 18.12
CA ILE A 585 -19.92 73.97 18.40
C ILE A 585 -20.76 74.19 17.12
N GLU A 586 -22.03 73.78 16.98
CA GLU A 586 -22.93 72.95 17.85
C GLU A 586 -23.09 71.52 17.24
N GLN A 587 -24.23 70.83 16.97
CA GLN A 587 -25.68 71.04 17.18
C GLN A 587 -26.41 69.71 17.50
N ARG A 588 -27.75 69.76 17.55
CA ARG A 588 -28.72 68.80 18.08
C ARG A 588 -29.01 67.61 17.12
N ARG A 589 -29.32 66.35 17.54
CA ARG A 589 -30.06 65.74 18.70
C ARG A 589 -31.55 65.49 18.38
N VAL A 590 -32.18 64.51 19.06
CA VAL A 590 -33.64 64.14 19.06
C VAL A 590 -34.03 63.21 17.89
N HIS A 591 -34.73 62.08 18.01
CA HIS A 591 -35.24 61.19 19.11
C HIS A 591 -35.25 59.74 18.53
N GLU A 592 -35.38 58.64 19.29
CA GLU A 592 -35.53 58.43 20.73
C GLU A 592 -34.71 57.20 21.18
#